data_AF-A0A6J8E7Y7-F1
#
_entry.id   AF-A0A6J8E7Y7-F1
#
_cell.length_a   1.000
_cell.length_b   1.000
_cell.length_c   1.000
_cell.angle_alpha   90.00
_cell.angle_beta   90.00
_cell.angle_gamma   90.00
#
_symmetry.space_group_name_H-M   'P 1'
#
loop_
_entity.id
_entity.type
_entity.pdbx_description
1 polymer ?
#
loop_
_entity_poly.entity_id
_entity_poly.type
_entity_poly.pdbx_seq_one_letter_code
_entity_poly.pdbx_strand_id
1 'polypeptide(L)'
;MKFHAVAYDLQTGELCTRETSCYCDTCLKGEFCESWNRQTYEGNTNHNSHTEETVTQNELQESNEIQNEDYHEIIIVEVSVDDFIACVYEGQWYIGKILDMDDEDVQVTFLERAKAMFRWPTSPDTIWCKKSDVFYKLDHLEPSGKSKRFWKISPEDRTRIENNFEAHEMNTNK
;
A
#
# COMPACT_ATOMS: atom_id res chain seq x y z
N MET A 1 21.57 -19.16 -2.09
CA MET A 1 22.20 -18.27 -3.10
C MET A 1 22.56 -16.94 -2.45
N LYS A 2 23.40 -16.11 -3.07
CA LYS A 2 23.66 -14.74 -2.63
C LYS A 2 23.28 -13.79 -3.76
N PHE A 3 22.05 -13.28 -3.72
CA PHE A 3 21.66 -12.21 -4.62
C PHE A 3 22.40 -10.93 -4.24
N HIS A 4 22.85 -10.19 -5.24
CA HIS A 4 23.46 -8.87 -5.08
C HIS A 4 22.42 -7.76 -5.20
N ALA A 5 21.40 -7.95 -6.04
CA ALA A 5 20.22 -7.10 -6.07
C ALA A 5 18.97 -7.90 -6.43
N VAL A 6 17.84 -7.47 -5.89
CA VAL A 6 16.48 -7.96 -6.14
C VAL A 6 15.60 -6.74 -6.38
N ALA A 7 14.68 -6.83 -7.34
CA ALA A 7 13.75 -5.77 -7.69
C ALA A 7 12.48 -6.38 -8.31
N TYR A 8 11.39 -5.62 -8.33
CA TYR A 8 10.13 -6.05 -8.93
C TYR A 8 9.81 -5.15 -10.14
N ASP A 9 9.45 -5.76 -11.26
CA ASP A 9 9.10 -5.05 -12.49
C ASP A 9 7.58 -4.80 -12.54
N LEU A 10 7.17 -3.57 -12.20
CA LEU A 10 5.76 -3.18 -12.16
C LEU A 10 5.05 -3.24 -13.53
N GLN A 11 5.79 -3.30 -14.64
CA GLN A 11 5.18 -3.40 -15.98
C GLN A 11 4.91 -4.85 -16.39
N THR A 12 5.75 -5.80 -15.94
CA THR A 12 5.61 -7.22 -16.31
C THR A 12 5.08 -8.10 -15.17
N GLY A 13 5.10 -7.63 -13.93
CA GLY A 13 4.75 -8.41 -12.74
C GLY A 13 5.81 -9.45 -12.36
N GLU A 14 7.07 -9.25 -12.79
CA GLU A 14 8.14 -10.22 -12.62
C GLU A 14 9.11 -9.87 -11.49
N LEU A 15 9.54 -10.89 -10.75
CA LEU A 15 10.68 -10.74 -9.84
C LEU A 15 11.98 -10.77 -10.63
N CYS A 16 12.75 -9.69 -10.54
CA CYS A 16 14.05 -9.54 -11.17
C CYS A 16 15.16 -9.73 -10.13
N THR A 17 16.13 -10.61 -10.40
CA THR A 17 17.28 -10.86 -9.51
C THR A 17 18.61 -10.81 -10.26
N ARG A 18 19.70 -10.46 -9.57
CA ARG A 18 21.07 -10.60 -10.11
C ARG A 18 22.09 -10.89 -9.01
N GLU A 19 23.14 -11.64 -9.34
CA GLU A 19 24.22 -12.02 -8.40
C GLU A 19 25.42 -11.04 -8.44
N THR A 20 25.45 -10.08 -9.36
CA THR A 20 26.55 -9.11 -9.51
C THR A 20 26.04 -7.69 -9.78
N SER A 21 26.86 -6.69 -9.46
CA SER A 21 26.61 -5.28 -9.82
C SER A 21 26.78 -5.09 -11.33
N CYS A 22 25.87 -4.36 -11.97
CA CYS A 22 26.04 -3.90 -13.36
C CYS A 22 25.90 -2.37 -13.42
N TYR A 23 26.85 -1.73 -14.11
CA TYR A 23 27.00 -0.27 -14.24
C TYR A 23 26.82 0.21 -15.70
N CYS A 24 26.08 -0.55 -16.51
CA CYS A 24 25.72 -0.11 -17.87
C CYS A 24 24.70 1.04 -17.83
N ASP A 25 24.61 1.81 -18.92
CA ASP A 25 23.72 2.96 -19.04
C ASP A 25 22.26 2.64 -18.74
N THR A 26 21.78 1.44 -19.09
CA THR A 26 20.43 0.94 -18.77
C THR A 26 20.23 0.87 -17.24
N CYS A 27 21.14 0.21 -16.51
CA CYS A 27 21.05 0.13 -15.05
C CYS A 27 21.21 1.49 -14.35
N LEU A 28 22.03 2.40 -14.90
CA LEU A 28 22.20 3.75 -14.35
C LEU A 28 20.98 4.65 -14.57
N LYS A 29 20.09 4.30 -15.50
CA LYS A 29 18.77 4.95 -15.70
C LYS A 29 17.66 4.35 -14.84
N GLY A 30 17.94 3.30 -14.05
CA GLY A 30 16.94 2.56 -13.30
C GLY A 30 16.23 1.45 -14.09
N GLU A 31 16.70 1.11 -15.29
CA GLU A 31 16.09 0.08 -16.15
C GLU A 31 16.77 -1.29 -15.99
N PHE A 32 16.01 -2.36 -16.26
CA PHE A 32 16.48 -3.74 -16.21
C PHE A 32 17.21 -4.15 -17.50
N CYS A 33 18.54 -4.32 -17.43
CA CYS A 33 19.34 -4.84 -18.52
C CYS A 33 19.35 -6.39 -18.57
N GLU A 34 20.00 -6.96 -19.59
CA GLU A 34 20.11 -8.41 -19.84
C GLU A 34 20.76 -9.22 -18.69
N SER A 35 21.47 -8.58 -17.76
CA SER A 35 22.09 -9.28 -16.62
C SER A 35 21.10 -9.59 -15.47
N TRP A 36 19.83 -9.25 -15.62
CA TRP A 36 18.78 -9.57 -14.65
C TRP A 36 18.07 -10.87 -15.04
N ASN A 37 18.02 -11.80 -14.10
CA ASN A 37 17.22 -13.02 -14.22
C ASN A 37 15.77 -12.70 -13.81
N ARG A 38 14.83 -12.90 -14.74
CA ARG A 38 13.39 -12.63 -14.59
C ARG A 38 12.67 -13.94 -14.29
N GLN A 39 11.85 -13.95 -13.24
CA GLN A 39 11.00 -15.09 -12.92
C GLN A 39 9.54 -14.65 -12.81
N THR A 40 8.72 -15.15 -13.73
CA THR A 40 7.26 -15.05 -13.70
C THR A 40 6.71 -16.14 -12.78
N TYR A 41 5.87 -15.76 -11.81
CA TYR A 41 5.33 -16.71 -10.82
C TYR A 41 3.89 -17.10 -11.19
N GLU A 42 3.73 -18.17 -11.98
CA GLU A 42 2.41 -18.75 -12.25
C GLU A 42 1.90 -19.48 -11.00
N GLY A 43 1.01 -18.83 -10.26
CA GLY A 43 0.33 -19.41 -9.11
C GLY A 43 -0.55 -20.60 -9.52
N ASN A 44 -0.02 -21.81 -9.35
CA ASN A 44 -0.70 -23.05 -9.73
C ASN A 44 -1.84 -23.38 -8.74
N THR A 45 -2.99 -22.73 -8.91
CA THR A 45 -4.21 -22.92 -8.10
C THR A 45 -4.92 -24.24 -8.45
N ASN A 46 -4.27 -25.37 -8.14
CA ASN A 46 -4.92 -26.68 -8.19
C ASN A 46 -5.87 -26.85 -7.00
N HIS A 47 -7.07 -26.30 -7.14
CA HIS A 47 -8.22 -26.65 -6.33
C HIS A 47 -8.55 -28.13 -6.57
N ASN A 48 -8.26 -29.00 -5.59
CA ASN A 48 -8.86 -30.34 -5.58
C ASN A 48 -9.19 -30.78 -4.16
N SER A 49 -10.42 -30.46 -3.74
CA SER A 49 -10.98 -30.79 -2.44
C SER A 49 -11.85 -32.03 -2.53
N HIS A 50 -11.25 -33.21 -2.39
CA HIS A 50 -11.89 -34.36 -1.73
C HIS A 50 -10.85 -35.39 -1.29
N THR A 51 -10.89 -35.80 -0.02
CA THR A 51 -10.04 -36.84 0.56
C THR A 51 -10.90 -37.95 1.11
N GLU A 52 -10.63 -39.19 0.68
CA GLU A 52 -11.04 -40.52 1.19
C GLU A 52 -10.55 -41.48 0.08
N GLU A 53 -9.74 -42.53 0.24
CA GLU A 53 -9.15 -43.33 1.33
C GLU A 53 -7.68 -43.71 0.92
N THR A 54 -6.75 -44.32 1.68
CA THR A 54 -6.52 -44.73 3.10
C THR A 54 -5.00 -45.00 3.32
N VAL A 55 -4.53 -45.23 4.57
CA VAL A 55 -3.47 -46.23 4.98
C VAL A 55 -2.06 -46.13 4.32
N THR A 56 -0.89 -46.04 4.98
CA THR A 56 -0.43 -46.40 6.35
C THR A 56 0.87 -45.65 6.76
N GLN A 57 1.07 -45.46 8.08
CA GLN A 57 2.32 -45.56 8.87
C GLN A 57 3.68 -45.03 8.34
N ASN A 58 4.22 -44.00 9.03
CA ASN A 58 5.39 -44.10 9.94
C ASN A 58 5.59 -42.71 10.61
N GLU A 59 5.31 -42.58 11.91
CA GLU A 59 6.27 -42.67 13.02
C GLU A 59 7.23 -41.46 13.14
N LEU A 60 6.94 -40.64 14.17
CA LEU A 60 7.88 -39.92 15.05
C LEU A 60 8.72 -38.77 14.46
N GLN A 61 9.04 -37.68 15.16
CA GLN A 61 8.47 -36.97 16.33
C GLN A 61 9.23 -35.62 16.42
N GLU A 62 8.61 -34.53 16.89
CA GLU A 62 9.23 -33.32 17.51
C GLU A 62 10.56 -32.76 16.91
N SER A 63 10.71 -31.50 16.52
CA SER A 63 10.13 -30.27 17.11
C SER A 63 10.68 -29.02 16.41
N ASN A 64 10.08 -27.88 16.77
CA ASN A 64 10.56 -26.49 16.69
C ASN A 64 9.85 -25.58 15.68
N GLU A 65 9.25 -24.56 16.28
CA GLU A 65 8.65 -23.39 15.66
C GLU A 65 9.72 -22.62 14.87
N ILE A 66 9.45 -22.30 13.61
CA ILE A 66 10.07 -21.16 12.92
C ILE A 66 8.93 -20.32 12.34
N GLN A 67 8.98 -19.03 12.63
CA GLN A 67 7.87 -18.10 12.45
C GLN A 67 7.61 -17.84 10.96
N ASN A 68 6.34 -17.68 10.59
CA ASN A 68 5.96 -17.30 9.24
C ASN A 68 6.43 -15.85 8.98
N GLU A 69 7.44 -15.67 8.14
CA GLU A 69 7.78 -14.35 7.60
C GLU A 69 6.74 -13.97 6.54
N ASP A 70 5.71 -13.27 7.01
CA ASP A 70 4.54 -12.79 6.28
C ASP A 70 4.98 -11.61 5.37
N TYR A 71 5.27 -11.89 4.09
CA TYR A 71 5.71 -10.88 3.11
C TYR A 71 4.54 -9.92 2.78
N HIS A 72 4.45 -8.83 3.54
CA HIS A 72 3.44 -7.79 3.34
C HIS A 72 3.80 -6.89 2.15
N GLU A 73 2.89 -6.78 1.17
CA GLU A 73 2.98 -5.74 0.13
C GLU A 73 2.70 -4.36 0.74
N ILE A 74 3.75 -3.55 0.86
CA ILE A 74 3.61 -2.14 1.23
C ILE A 74 3.00 -1.38 0.04
N ILE A 75 1.76 -0.94 0.18
CA ILE A 75 1.10 -0.07 -0.81
C ILE A 75 1.76 1.31 -0.74
N ILE A 76 2.69 1.57 -1.66
CA ILE A 76 3.34 2.88 -1.79
C ILE A 76 2.39 3.81 -2.57
N VAL A 77 1.73 4.73 -1.88
CA VAL A 77 0.90 5.76 -2.52
C VAL A 77 1.77 6.94 -2.92
N GLU A 78 1.89 7.20 -4.24
CA GLU A 78 2.56 8.39 -4.74
C GLU A 78 1.73 9.65 -4.46
N VAL A 79 2.25 10.51 -3.58
CA VAL A 79 1.59 11.75 -3.13
C VAL A 79 2.52 12.95 -3.26
N SER A 80 1.92 14.12 -3.46
CA SER A 80 2.60 15.40 -3.64
C SER A 80 1.91 16.52 -2.86
N VAL A 81 2.61 17.62 -2.62
CA VAL A 81 2.02 18.83 -2.04
C VAL A 81 0.82 19.28 -2.87
N ASP A 82 -0.22 19.76 -2.19
CA ASP A 82 -1.56 20.07 -2.70
C ASP A 82 -2.48 18.88 -3.03
N ASP A 83 -2.03 17.61 -2.99
CA ASP A 83 -2.92 16.46 -3.16
C ASP A 83 -3.91 16.29 -1.99
N PHE A 84 -5.10 15.77 -2.31
CA PHE A 84 -6.04 15.27 -1.32
C PHE A 84 -5.80 13.78 -1.08
N ILE A 85 -5.79 13.37 0.19
CA ILE A 85 -5.46 12.02 0.61
C ILE A 85 -6.42 11.53 1.70
N ALA A 86 -6.51 10.21 1.87
CA ALA A 86 -6.97 9.58 3.09
C ALA A 86 -5.80 8.90 3.79
N CYS A 87 -5.67 9.17 5.09
CA CYS A 87 -4.66 8.56 5.95
C CYS A 87 -5.24 8.19 7.32
N VAL A 88 -4.56 7.28 8.01
CA VAL A 88 -4.92 6.85 9.37
C VAL A 88 -4.34 7.82 10.39
N TYR A 89 -5.14 8.19 11.37
CA TYR A 89 -4.70 8.90 12.57
C TYR A 89 -5.50 8.39 13.78
N GLU A 90 -4.84 8.09 14.90
CA GLU A 90 -5.47 7.54 16.12
C GLU A 90 -6.44 6.35 15.88
N GLY A 91 -6.14 5.48 14.89
CA GLY A 91 -6.98 4.32 14.55
C GLY A 91 -8.28 4.65 13.82
N GLN A 92 -8.38 5.83 13.20
CA GLN A 92 -9.47 6.21 12.31
C GLN A 92 -8.91 6.81 11.02
N TRP A 93 -9.61 6.64 9.89
CA TRP A 93 -9.24 7.35 8.66
C TRP A 93 -9.83 8.75 8.62
N TYR A 94 -9.04 9.68 8.11
CA TYR A 94 -9.44 11.06 7.86
C TYR A 94 -9.06 11.46 6.43
N ILE A 95 -9.83 12.37 5.85
CA ILE A 95 -9.48 12.99 4.57
C ILE A 95 -8.81 14.32 4.86
N GLY A 96 -7.66 14.54 4.24
CA GLY A 96 -6.94 15.79 4.35
C GLY A 96 -6.34 16.23 3.02
N LYS A 97 -5.61 17.34 3.08
CA LYS A 97 -4.80 17.86 1.99
C LYS A 97 -3.36 18.01 2.48
N ILE A 98 -2.40 17.60 1.66
CA ILE A 98 -0.98 17.78 1.96
C ILE A 98 -0.62 19.27 1.80
N LEU A 99 -0.08 19.86 2.85
CA LEU A 99 0.47 21.22 2.87
C LEU A 99 1.97 21.25 2.60
N ASP A 100 2.69 20.25 3.11
CA ASP A 100 4.14 20.12 3.01
C ASP A 100 4.54 18.64 3.16
N MET A 101 5.76 18.28 2.80
CA MET A 101 6.27 16.90 2.92
C MET A 101 7.80 16.89 3.06
N ASP A 102 8.32 15.96 3.87
CA ASP A 102 9.77 15.70 3.97
C ASP A 102 10.10 14.30 3.40
N ASP A 103 11.13 13.63 3.91
CA ASP A 103 11.56 12.31 3.45
C ASP A 103 10.66 11.17 3.98
N GLU A 104 10.16 11.25 5.23
CA GLU A 104 9.42 10.17 5.91
C GLU A 104 7.98 10.54 6.25
N ASP A 105 7.72 11.82 6.51
CA ASP A 105 6.44 12.36 6.97
C ASP A 105 5.78 13.29 5.93
N VAL A 106 4.48 13.52 6.12
CA VAL A 106 3.66 14.48 5.38
C VAL A 106 2.90 15.38 6.34
N GLN A 107 2.91 16.69 6.09
CA GLN A 107 2.07 17.63 6.82
C GLN A 107 0.69 17.66 6.17
N VAL A 108 -0.30 17.12 6.87
CA VAL A 108 -1.68 17.02 6.41
C VAL A 108 -2.54 18.01 7.18
N THR A 109 -3.36 18.79 6.48
CA THR A 109 -4.49 19.48 7.10
C THR A 109 -5.78 18.69 6.87
N PHE A 110 -6.54 18.45 7.94
CA PHE A 110 -7.71 17.57 7.92
C PHE A 110 -9.02 18.31 7.66
N LEU A 111 -9.93 17.63 6.96
CA LEU A 111 -11.31 18.08 6.73
C LEU A 111 -12.23 17.51 7.81
N GLU A 112 -13.03 18.37 8.46
CA GLU A 112 -14.07 17.93 9.39
C GLU A 112 -15.33 17.44 8.65
N ARG A 113 -15.97 16.40 9.20
CA ARG A 113 -17.16 15.77 8.61
C ARG A 113 -18.45 16.54 8.94
N ALA A 114 -18.91 17.37 8.00
CA ALA A 114 -20.16 18.10 8.06
C ALA A 114 -21.34 17.27 7.50
N LYS A 115 -21.87 16.35 8.32
CA LYS A 115 -22.93 15.38 7.95
C LYS A 115 -22.49 14.42 6.83
N ALA A 116 -22.90 14.69 5.60
CA ALA A 116 -22.59 13.91 4.39
C ALA A 116 -21.65 14.67 3.43
N MET A 117 -21.00 15.72 3.92
CA MET A 117 -20.00 16.51 3.21
C MET A 117 -18.80 16.74 4.15
N PHE A 118 -17.69 17.18 3.57
CA PHE A 118 -16.48 17.55 4.29
C PHE A 118 -16.28 19.06 4.19
N ARG A 119 -15.62 19.69 5.18
CA ARG A 119 -15.21 21.10 5.11
C ARG A 119 -13.92 21.34 5.89
N TRP A 120 -13.24 22.44 5.61
CA TRP A 120 -12.17 22.90 6.49
C TRP A 120 -12.73 23.26 7.87
N PRO A 121 -12.07 22.84 8.96
CA PRO A 121 -12.41 23.29 10.30
C PRO A 121 -12.18 24.79 10.46
N THR A 122 -12.79 25.39 11.48
CA THR A 122 -12.72 26.85 11.69
C THR A 122 -11.33 27.31 12.13
N SER A 123 -10.66 26.48 12.94
CA SER A 123 -9.22 26.52 13.18
C SER A 123 -8.60 25.40 12.34
N PRO A 124 -7.57 25.65 11.51
CA PRO A 124 -6.91 24.59 10.74
C PRO A 124 -6.41 23.49 11.68
N ASP A 125 -6.85 22.27 11.44
CA ASP A 125 -6.29 21.08 12.08
C ASP A 125 -5.17 20.59 11.15
N THR A 126 -3.94 20.59 11.64
CA THR A 126 -2.72 20.35 10.84
C THR A 126 -1.74 19.52 11.64
N ILE A 127 -1.42 18.34 11.13
CA ILE A 127 -0.66 17.30 11.84
C ILE A 127 0.38 16.73 10.88
N TRP A 128 1.53 16.33 11.41
CA TRP A 128 2.51 15.53 10.69
C TRP A 128 2.16 14.04 10.87
N CYS A 129 1.92 13.35 9.77
CA CYS A 129 1.59 11.93 9.71
C CYS A 129 2.67 11.21 8.88
N LYS A 130 2.93 9.93 9.16
CA LYS A 130 3.91 9.19 8.37
C LYS A 130 3.36 8.91 6.98
N LYS A 131 4.23 8.85 5.98
CA LYS A 131 3.84 8.39 4.63
C LYS A 131 3.26 6.97 4.64
N SER A 132 3.67 6.12 5.59
CA SER A 132 3.10 4.78 5.80
C SER A 132 1.61 4.79 6.19
N ASP A 133 1.13 5.89 6.76
CA ASP A 133 -0.23 6.01 7.25
C ASP A 133 -1.18 6.51 6.14
N VAL A 134 -0.62 6.95 5.00
CA VAL A 134 -1.35 7.38 3.80
C VAL A 134 -1.63 6.16 2.92
N PHE A 135 -2.91 5.80 2.79
CA PHE A 135 -3.33 4.57 2.11
C PHE A 135 -4.21 4.80 0.88
N TYR A 136 -4.65 6.04 0.61
CA TYR A 136 -5.38 6.40 -0.60
C TYR A 136 -5.15 7.86 -1.00
N LYS A 137 -4.97 8.10 -2.30
CA LYS A 137 -4.98 9.43 -2.91
C LYS A 137 -6.32 9.67 -3.59
N LEU A 138 -6.93 10.83 -3.35
CA LEU A 138 -8.21 11.22 -3.95
C LEU A 138 -7.94 12.04 -5.21
N ASP A 139 -8.24 11.48 -6.38
CA ASP A 139 -8.05 12.17 -7.66
C ASP A 139 -8.85 13.48 -7.75
N HIS A 140 -10.11 13.47 -7.27
CA HIS A 140 -10.99 14.64 -7.27
C HIS A 140 -11.91 14.74 -6.06
N LEU A 141 -11.86 15.89 -5.37
CA LEU A 141 -12.92 16.35 -4.47
C LEU A 141 -13.75 17.44 -5.15
N GLU A 142 -15.03 17.20 -5.38
CA GLU A 142 -15.91 18.21 -5.97
C GLU A 142 -16.30 19.29 -4.93
N PRO A 143 -15.99 20.58 -5.17
CA PRO A 143 -16.43 21.67 -4.29
C PRO A 143 -17.94 21.89 -4.44
N SER A 144 -18.67 21.55 -3.38
CA SER A 144 -20.13 21.55 -3.30
C SER A 144 -20.70 22.87 -2.77
N GLY A 145 -21.79 23.33 -3.41
CA GLY A 145 -22.60 24.46 -2.96
C GLY A 145 -22.06 25.85 -3.31
N LYS A 146 -22.92 26.87 -3.14
CA LYS A 146 -22.66 28.26 -3.58
C LYS A 146 -21.39 28.90 -3.03
N SER A 147 -20.87 28.41 -1.90
CA SER A 147 -19.70 28.95 -1.22
C SER A 147 -18.38 28.26 -1.60
N LYS A 148 -18.42 27.08 -2.25
CA LYS A 148 -17.25 26.20 -2.49
C LYS A 148 -16.44 25.85 -1.23
N ARG A 149 -17.07 25.90 -0.04
CA ARG A 149 -16.48 25.60 1.28
C ARG A 149 -16.84 24.20 1.80
N PHE A 150 -17.50 23.40 0.98
CA PHE A 150 -17.82 22.01 1.28
C PHE A 150 -17.28 21.16 0.15
N TRP A 151 -16.82 19.96 0.45
CA TRP A 151 -16.37 18.97 -0.51
C TRP A 151 -17.24 17.73 -0.41
N LYS A 152 -17.50 17.11 -1.55
CA LYS A 152 -18.08 15.77 -1.62
C LYS A 152 -17.03 14.82 -2.16
N ILE A 153 -16.90 13.68 -1.49
CA ILE A 153 -16.32 12.47 -2.08
C ILE A 153 -17.37 11.80 -2.95
N SER A 154 -16.94 11.15 -4.02
CA SER A 154 -17.83 10.22 -4.74
C SER A 154 -18.15 9.02 -3.83
N PRO A 155 -19.29 8.34 -4.02
CA PRO A 155 -19.56 7.11 -3.29
C PRO A 155 -18.55 5.99 -3.64
N GLU A 156 -17.96 6.02 -4.83
CA GLU A 156 -16.92 5.07 -5.26
C GLU A 156 -15.61 5.29 -4.49
N ASP A 157 -15.14 6.54 -4.39
CA ASP A 157 -13.96 6.89 -3.57
C ASP A 157 -14.19 6.54 -2.11
N ARG A 158 -15.40 6.78 -1.60
CA ARG A 158 -15.74 6.41 -0.23
C ARG A 158 -15.58 4.90 0.01
N THR A 159 -16.15 4.06 -0.85
CA THR A 159 -16.02 2.60 -0.74
C THR A 159 -14.57 2.15 -0.91
N ARG A 160 -13.79 2.79 -1.78
CA ARG A 160 -12.34 2.51 -1.92
C ARG A 160 -11.57 2.86 -0.64
N ILE A 161 -11.84 4.03 -0.05
CA ILE A 161 -11.22 4.44 1.22
C ILE A 161 -11.60 3.48 2.35
N GLU A 162 -12.88 3.10 2.48
CA GLU A 162 -13.35 2.15 3.49
C GLU A 162 -12.69 0.76 3.31
N ASN A 163 -12.63 0.22 2.08
CA ASN A 163 -11.95 -1.05 1.79
C ASN A 163 -10.43 -1.01 2.04
N ASN A 164 -9.75 0.06 1.62
CA ASN A 164 -8.30 0.20 1.79
C ASN A 164 -7.93 0.44 3.27
N PHE A 165 -8.82 1.08 4.04
CA PHE A 165 -8.65 1.22 5.48
C PHE A 165 -8.76 -0.13 6.19
N GLU A 166 -9.75 -0.97 5.86
CA GLU A 166 -9.86 -2.33 6.42
C GLU A 166 -8.60 -3.17 6.11
N ALA A 167 -8.05 -3.06 4.90
CA ALA A 167 -6.79 -3.71 4.54
C ALA A 167 -5.59 -3.16 5.35
N HIS A 168 -5.53 -1.84 5.58
CA HIS A 168 -4.46 -1.20 6.37
C HIS A 168 -4.52 -1.55 7.86
N GLU A 169 -5.72 -1.64 8.46
CA GLU A 169 -5.90 -2.08 9.85
C GLU A 169 -5.49 -3.55 10.07
N MET A 170 -5.72 -4.43 9.09
CA MET A 170 -5.25 -5.82 9.16
C MET A 170 -3.72 -5.94 9.09
N ASN A 171 -3.04 -4.98 8.44
CA ASN A 171 -1.59 -4.93 8.30
C ASN A 171 -0.86 -4.28 9.50
N THR A 172 -1.58 -3.56 10.37
CA THR A 172 -0.99 -2.78 11.48
C THR A 172 -1.28 -3.34 12.88
N ASN A 173 -2.17 -4.33 13.01
CA ASN A 173 -2.57 -4.95 14.28
C ASN A 173 -2.00 -6.37 14.52
N LYS A 174 -0.88 -6.74 13.87
CA LYS A 174 -0.13 -7.98 14.10
C LYS A 174 1.25 -7.70 14.67
#